data_AF-A0A961UE25-F1
#
_entry.id   AF-A0A961UE25-F1
#
_cell.length_a   1.000
_cell.length_b   1.000
_cell.length_c   1.000
_cell.angle_alpha   90.00
_cell.angle_beta   90.00
_cell.angle_gamma   90.00
#
_symmetry.space_group_name_H-M   'P 1'
#
loop_
_entity.id
_entity.type
_entity.pdbx_description
1 polymer ?
#
loop_
_entity_poly.entity_id
_entity_poly.type
_entity_poly.pdbx_seq_one_letter_code
_entity_poly.pdbx_strand_id
1 'polypeptide(L)'
;FPQTLVLRYRRFEPDRAEIVADDYTRWFLSRLKHVDRALEARDWLCGERFTGADISVGYALLLAEFLGILGGVSPGILRYWEAIKARPAFQAAKKAQKVELRDILS
;
A
#
# COMPACT_ATOMS: atom_id res chain seq x y z
N PHE A 1 -7.63 2.30 -6.86
CA PHE A 1 -9.08 2.14 -6.70
C PHE A 1 -9.50 1.00 -5.76
N PRO A 2 -8.91 -0.22 -5.77
CA PRO A 2 -9.54 -1.31 -5.02
C PRO A 2 -9.60 -1.11 -3.50
N GLN A 3 -8.64 -0.38 -2.94
CA GLN A 3 -8.56 -0.11 -1.51
C GLN A 3 -9.64 0.85 -0.98
N THR A 4 -10.34 1.62 -1.84
CA THR A 4 -11.38 2.54 -1.37
C THR A 4 -12.61 1.79 -0.86
N LEU A 5 -12.98 0.65 -1.47
CA LEU A 5 -14.07 -0.18 -0.97
C LEU A 5 -13.69 -0.92 0.32
N VAL A 6 -12.42 -1.35 0.42
CA VAL A 6 -11.89 -1.92 1.67
C VAL A 6 -11.96 -0.88 2.79
N LEU A 7 -11.48 0.34 2.53
CA LEU A 7 -11.55 1.45 3.49
C LEU A 7 -12.99 1.78 3.88
N ARG A 8 -13.89 1.90 2.90
CA ARG A 8 -15.29 2.22 3.15
C ARG A 8 -15.94 1.18 4.05
N TYR A 9 -15.93 -0.07 3.64
CA TYR A 9 -16.73 -1.09 4.30
C TYR A 9 -16.08 -1.67 5.55
N ARG A 10 -14.76 -1.57 5.73
CA ARG A 10 -14.11 -1.99 6.99
C ARG A 10 -13.89 -0.88 7.99
N ARG A 11 -14.04 0.40 7.60
CA ARG A 11 -13.74 1.53 8.49
C ARG A 11 -14.86 2.53 8.66
N PHE A 12 -15.47 2.98 7.57
CA PHE A 12 -16.49 4.02 7.63
C PHE A 12 -17.90 3.48 7.76
N GLU A 13 -18.16 2.31 7.17
CA GLU A 13 -19.47 1.65 7.15
C GLU A 13 -19.32 0.14 7.43
N PRO A 14 -18.84 -0.24 8.63
CA PRO A 14 -18.75 -1.64 9.04
C PRO A 14 -20.12 -2.33 9.00
N ASP A 15 -20.12 -3.65 8.84
CA ASP A 15 -21.31 -4.52 8.77
C ASP A 15 -22.23 -4.29 7.55
N ARG A 16 -21.87 -3.37 6.65
CA ARG A 16 -22.69 -3.06 5.47
C ARG A 16 -22.43 -3.98 4.27
N ALA A 17 -21.15 -4.26 3.98
CA ALA A 17 -20.75 -5.04 2.80
C ALA A 17 -19.35 -5.65 2.92
N GLU A 18 -19.08 -6.42 3.98
CA GLU A 18 -17.76 -7.04 4.22
C GLU A 18 -17.26 -7.91 3.05
N ILE A 19 -18.17 -8.65 2.40
CA ILE A 19 -17.82 -9.47 1.23
C ILE A 19 -17.22 -8.65 0.09
N VAL A 20 -17.68 -7.41 -0.10
CA VAL A 20 -17.14 -6.49 -1.11
C VAL A 20 -15.73 -6.05 -0.72
N ALA A 21 -15.48 -5.79 0.57
CA ALA A 21 -14.12 -5.49 1.05
C ALA A 21 -13.17 -6.68 0.84
N ASP A 22 -13.64 -7.90 1.05
CA ASP A 22 -12.85 -9.12 0.81
C ASP A 22 -12.52 -9.32 -0.67
N ASP A 23 -13.51 -9.19 -1.56
CA ASP A 23 -13.32 -9.28 -3.01
C ASP A 23 -12.31 -8.25 -3.51
N TYR A 24 -12.43 -7.02 -3.04
CA TYR A 24 -11.56 -5.94 -3.47
C TYR A 24 -10.17 -6.01 -2.83
N THR A 25 -10.03 -6.63 -1.65
CA THR A 25 -8.74 -7.02 -1.10
C THR A 25 -8.04 -8.01 -2.02
N ARG A 26 -8.74 -9.09 -2.45
CA ARG A 26 -8.18 -10.06 -3.41
C ARG A 26 -7.81 -9.41 -4.74
N TRP A 27 -8.63 -8.48 -5.24
CA TRP A 27 -8.34 -7.76 -6.46
C TRP A 27 -7.07 -6.89 -6.33
N PHE A 28 -6.91 -6.16 -5.22
CA PHE A 28 -5.70 -5.39 -4.94
C PHE A 28 -4.45 -6.29 -4.95
N LEU A 29 -4.48 -7.42 -4.23
CA LEU A 29 -3.37 -8.37 -4.17
C LEU A 29 -3.03 -8.95 -5.56
N SER A 30 -4.03 -9.25 -6.37
CA SER A 30 -3.83 -9.72 -7.75
C SER A 30 -3.11 -8.68 -8.63
N ARG A 31 -3.41 -7.39 -8.45
CA ARG A 31 -2.74 -6.31 -9.18
C ARG A 31 -1.26 -6.18 -8.80
N LEU A 32 -0.91 -6.42 -7.54
CA LEU A 32 0.48 -6.36 -7.07
C LEU A 32 1.39 -7.41 -7.72
N LYS A 33 0.85 -8.50 -8.29
CA LYS A 33 1.65 -9.46 -9.07
C LYS A 33 2.40 -8.82 -10.24
N HIS A 34 1.86 -7.75 -10.81
CA HIS A 34 2.51 -7.01 -11.91
C HIS A 34 3.65 -6.12 -11.40
N VAL A 35 3.46 -5.53 -10.21
CA VAL A 35 4.48 -4.74 -9.52
C VAL A 35 5.64 -5.65 -9.12
N ASP A 36 5.33 -6.82 -8.55
CA ASP A 36 6.33 -7.82 -8.13
C ASP A 36 7.19 -8.27 -9.31
N ARG A 37 6.55 -8.63 -10.44
CA ARG A 37 7.25 -9.00 -11.67
C ARG A 37 8.14 -7.87 -12.20
N ALA A 38 7.70 -6.63 -12.13
CA ALA A 38 8.50 -5.48 -12.57
C ALA A 38 9.75 -5.26 -11.70
N LEU A 39 9.73 -5.74 -10.45
CA LEU A 39 10.79 -5.60 -9.45
C LEU A 39 11.68 -6.84 -9.32
N GLU A 40 11.41 -7.94 -10.04
CA GLU A 40 12.20 -9.19 -9.94
C GLU A 40 13.71 -8.97 -10.16
N ALA A 41 14.07 -8.03 -11.03
CA ALA A 41 15.46 -7.71 -11.37
C ALA A 41 15.79 -6.23 -11.17
N ARG A 42 14.98 -5.49 -10.40
CA ARG A 42 15.08 -4.02 -10.26
C ARG A 42 14.74 -3.57 -8.86
N ASP A 43 15.45 -2.57 -8.37
CA ASP A 43 15.16 -1.96 -7.07
C ASP A 43 13.92 -1.06 -7.12
N TRP A 44 13.66 -0.42 -8.27
CA TRP A 44 12.56 0.53 -8.47
C TRP A 44 11.79 0.25 -9.77
N LEU A 45 10.56 0.75 -9.84
CA LEU A 45 9.64 0.48 -10.96
C LEU A 45 10.15 1.03 -12.30
N CYS A 46 10.98 2.08 -12.26
CA CYS A 46 11.61 2.67 -13.43
C CYS A 46 13.12 2.36 -13.53
N GLY A 47 13.51 1.14 -13.15
CA GLY A 47 14.91 0.68 -13.22
C GLY A 47 15.69 1.07 -11.97
N GLU A 48 16.84 1.70 -12.16
CA GLU A 48 17.74 2.07 -11.06
C GLU A 48 17.35 3.38 -10.36
N ARG A 49 16.35 4.10 -10.88
CA ARG A 49 15.91 5.38 -10.33
C ARG A 49 14.59 5.24 -9.58
N PHE A 50 14.55 5.84 -8.39
CA PHE A 50 13.31 6.11 -7.69
C PHE A 50 12.58 7.29 -8.34
N THR A 51 11.28 7.13 -8.58
CA THR A 51 10.47 8.06 -9.36
C THR A 51 9.09 8.27 -8.74
N GLY A 52 8.26 9.09 -9.39
CA GLY A 52 6.85 9.24 -9.05
C GLY A 52 6.05 7.94 -9.12
N ALA A 53 6.48 6.95 -9.91
CA ALA A 53 5.85 5.63 -9.92
C ALA A 53 5.98 4.94 -8.57
N ASP A 54 7.17 5.00 -7.96
CA ASP A 54 7.45 4.38 -6.67
C ASP A 54 6.73 5.11 -5.53
N ILE A 55 6.59 6.44 -5.63
CA ILE A 55 5.78 7.23 -4.68
C ILE A 55 4.30 6.82 -4.78
N SER A 56 3.76 6.69 -5.99
CA SER A 56 2.37 6.31 -6.22
C SER A 56 2.05 4.91 -5.68
N VAL A 57 2.89 3.92 -6.01
CA VAL A 57 2.72 2.55 -5.51
C VAL A 57 3.02 2.47 -4.00
N GLY A 58 3.99 3.24 -3.52
CA GLY A 58 4.31 3.35 -2.09
C GLY A 58 3.11 3.84 -1.28
N TYR A 59 2.34 4.81 -1.78
CA TYR A 59 1.10 5.24 -1.11
C TYR A 59 0.05 4.12 -1.06
N ALA A 60 -0.09 3.34 -2.14
CA ALA A 60 -0.97 2.18 -2.13
C ALA A 60 -0.52 1.13 -1.09
N LEU A 61 0.78 0.89 -0.93
CA LEU A 61 1.31 -0.02 0.10
C LEU A 61 1.15 0.51 1.52
N LEU A 62 1.35 1.82 1.73
CA LEU A 62 1.05 2.51 3.00
C LEU A 62 -0.41 2.30 3.41
N LEU A 63 -1.35 2.51 2.48
CA LEU A 63 -2.77 2.32 2.75
C LEU A 63 -3.10 0.84 2.99
N ALA A 64 -2.41 -0.09 2.32
CA ALA A 64 -2.58 -1.52 2.55
C ALA A 64 -2.11 -1.95 3.95
N GLU A 65 -1.00 -1.37 4.43
CA GLU A 65 -0.49 -1.58 5.80
C GLU A 65 -1.51 -1.09 6.81
N PHE A 66 -2.03 0.12 6.60
CA PHE A 66 -3.06 0.70 7.45
C PHE A 66 -4.34 -0.14 7.50
N LEU A 67 -4.81 -0.64 6.35
CA LEU A 67 -6.00 -1.50 6.25
C LEU A 67 -5.77 -2.94 6.73
N GLY A 68 -4.56 -3.29 7.16
CA GLY A 68 -4.23 -4.64 7.63
C GLY A 68 -4.21 -5.71 6.53
N ILE A 69 -4.07 -5.33 5.27
CA ILE A 69 -4.13 -6.25 4.12
C ILE A 69 -2.76 -6.59 3.51
N LEU A 70 -1.66 -6.14 4.12
CA LEU A 70 -0.30 -6.50 3.66
C LEU A 70 0.04 -7.99 3.84
N GLY A 71 -0.63 -8.71 4.74
CA GLY A 71 -0.35 -10.13 4.98
C GLY A 71 -0.53 -11.02 3.74
N GLY A 72 -1.24 -10.55 2.71
CA GLY A 72 -1.43 -11.27 1.45
C GLY A 72 -0.45 -10.91 0.33
N VAL A 73 0.52 -10.03 0.56
CA VAL A 73 1.50 -9.64 -0.48
C VAL A 73 2.69 -10.59 -0.53
N SER A 74 3.41 -10.62 -1.66
CA SER A 74 4.60 -11.46 -1.79
C SER A 74 5.79 -10.90 -0.99
N PRO A 75 6.81 -11.73 -0.70
CA PRO A 75 8.04 -11.26 -0.06
C PRO A 75 8.77 -10.17 -0.87
N GLY A 76 8.67 -10.18 -2.21
CA GLY A 76 9.28 -9.15 -3.07
C GLY A 76 8.63 -7.78 -2.85
N ILE A 77 7.30 -7.74 -2.80
CA ILE A 77 6.56 -6.52 -2.47
C ILE A 77 6.86 -6.04 -1.06
N LEU A 78 6.99 -6.94 -0.08
CA LEU A 78 7.37 -6.54 1.29
C LEU A 78 8.76 -5.90 1.32
N ARG A 79 9.77 -6.51 0.67
CA ARG A 79 11.12 -5.92 0.58
C ARG A 79 11.08 -4.55 -0.07
N TYR A 80 10.34 -4.41 -1.16
CA TYR A 80 10.15 -3.14 -1.84
C TYR A 80 9.48 -2.09 -0.95
N TRP A 81 8.44 -2.47 -0.17
CA TRP A 81 7.80 -1.58 0.79
C TRP A 81 8.77 -1.10 1.86
N GLU A 82 9.55 -2.02 2.45
CA GLU A 82 10.56 -1.67 3.45
C GLU A 82 11.64 -0.74 2.87
N ALA A 83 12.07 -0.97 1.62
CA ALA A 83 13.01 -0.09 0.93
C ALA A 83 12.45 1.33 0.75
N ILE A 84 11.16 1.47 0.42
CA ILE A 84 10.49 2.78 0.37
C ILE A 84 10.47 3.43 1.75
N LYS A 85 10.04 2.69 2.79
CA LYS A 85 9.98 3.20 4.17
C LYS A 85 11.35 3.64 4.68
N ALA A 86 12.42 2.95 4.31
CA ALA A 86 13.78 3.26 4.74
C ALA A 86 14.32 4.59 4.15
N ARG A 87 13.68 5.15 3.11
CA ARG A 87 14.16 6.38 2.47
C ARG A 87 14.09 7.57 3.43
N PRO A 88 15.15 8.41 3.52
CA PRO A 88 15.13 9.62 4.36
C PRO A 88 13.96 10.57 4.05
N ALA A 89 13.60 10.69 2.77
CA ALA A 89 12.46 11.52 2.35
C ALA A 89 11.11 11.00 2.86
N PHE A 90 10.92 9.67 2.92
CA PHE A 90 9.70 9.08 3.47
C PHE A 90 9.62 9.36 4.98
N GLN A 91 10.72 9.13 5.71
CA GLN A 91 10.79 9.39 7.15
C GLN A 91 10.58 10.88 7.48
N ALA A 92 11.16 11.78 6.69
CA ALA A 92 10.93 13.21 6.82
C ALA A 92 9.47 13.59 6.58
N ALA A 93 8.83 13.02 5.54
CA ALA A 93 7.41 13.23 5.26
C ALA A 93 6.51 12.71 6.40
N LYS A 94 6.81 11.52 6.94
CA LYS A 94 6.13 10.96 8.12
C LYS A 94 6.29 11.85 9.36
N LYS A 95 7.48 12.41 9.61
CA LYS A 95 7.70 13.36 10.71
C LYS A 95 6.95 14.68 10.52
N ALA A 96 6.83 15.16 9.28
CA ALA A 96 6.11 16.39 8.95
C ALA A 96 4.58 16.23 8.96
N GLN A 97 4.09 14.99 8.86
CA GLN A 97 2.67 14.67 8.94
C GLN A 97 2.15 14.99 10.34
N LYS A 98 1.19 15.94 10.43
CA LYS A 98 0.66 16.43 11.71
C LYS A 98 -0.35 15.51 12.38
N VAL A 99 -0.96 14.61 11.62
CA VAL A 99 -2.02 13.71 12.08
C VAL A 99 -1.74 12.34 11.49
N GLU A 100 -1.65 11.32 12.33
CA GLU A 100 -1.45 9.97 11.84
C GLU A 100 -2.72 9.46 11.17
N LEU A 101 -2.55 8.59 10.17
CA LEU A 101 -3.69 8.02 9.44
C LEU A 101 -4.64 7.25 10.39
N ARG A 102 -4.07 6.68 11.47
CA ARG A 102 -4.80 6.03 12.57
C ARG A 102 -5.67 7.00 13.34
N ASP A 103 -5.24 8.24 13.54
CA ASP A 103 -5.99 9.23 14.33
C ASP A 103 -7.14 9.86 13.53
N ILE A 104 -6.99 9.97 12.20
CA ILE A 104 -8.06 10.46 11.32
C ILE A 104 -9.20 9.46 11.24
N LEU A 105 -8.84 8.18 11.31
CA LEU A 105 -9.74 7.11 10.97
C LEU A 105 -10.18 6.32 12.19
N SER A 106 -9.58 6.45 13.38
CA SER A 106 -10.00 5.86 14.67
C SER A 106 -11.43 6.27 15.05
#